data_AF-X0SVI2-F1
#
_entry.id   AF-X0SVI2-F1
#
_cell.length_a   1.000
_cell.length_b   1.000
_cell.length_c   1.000
_cell.angle_alpha   90.00
_cell.angle_beta   90.00
_cell.angle_gamma   90.00
#
_symmetry.space_group_name_H-M   'P 1'
#
loop_
_entity.id
_entity.type
_entity.pdbx_description
1 polymer ?
#
loop_
_entity_poly.entity_id
_entity_poly.type
_entity_poly.pdbx_seq_one_letter_code
_entity_poly.pdbx_strand_id
1 'polypeptide(L)'
;MESFIAADERLSGNPFLLPDMQLAVARIYRALLSGENIAIYGDFDADGITATALLVQGLTSLGGKVIPYIPHRLTEGYGLKITALENLHRQGISLVITVDCGITALTQVKKAKRMGLDIIITDHHTPLPEIP
;
A
#
# COMPACT_ATOMS: atom_id res chain seq x y z
N MET A 1 7.38 13.71 -5.99
CA MET A 1 8.07 12.41 -6.11
C MET A 1 9.57 12.58 -5.83
N GLU A 2 10.30 13.38 -6.61
CA GLU A 2 11.75 13.60 -6.41
C GLU A 2 12.11 14.01 -4.97
N SER A 3 11.38 14.95 -4.38
CA SER A 3 11.59 15.36 -2.98
C SER A 3 11.41 14.22 -1.96
N PHE A 4 10.57 13.23 -2.24
CA PHE A 4 10.38 12.08 -1.35
C PHE A 4 11.54 11.09 -1.44
N ILE A 5 11.96 10.76 -2.67
CA ILE A 5 13.11 9.88 -2.92
C ILE A 5 14.40 10.50 -2.38
N ALA A 6 14.53 11.83 -2.47
CA ALA A 6 15.68 12.56 -1.94
C ALA A 6 15.63 12.80 -0.41
N ALA A 7 14.60 12.31 0.28
CA ALA A 7 14.38 12.54 1.71
C ALA A 7 14.45 14.04 2.10
N ASP A 8 13.80 14.90 1.32
CA ASP A 8 13.89 16.35 1.45
C ASP A 8 13.33 16.84 2.80
N GLU A 9 14.10 17.67 3.51
CA GLU A 9 13.75 18.18 4.85
C GLU A 9 12.41 18.93 4.87
N ARG A 10 11.93 19.48 3.75
CA ARG A 10 10.61 20.15 3.67
C ARG A 10 9.46 19.19 3.98
N LEU A 11 9.65 17.88 3.81
CA LEU A 11 8.66 16.86 4.15
C LEU A 11 8.58 16.60 5.66
N SER A 12 9.54 17.07 6.47
CA SER A 12 9.59 16.82 7.91
C SER A 12 8.43 17.42 8.72
N GLY A 13 7.70 18.40 8.16
CA GLY A 13 6.64 19.11 8.89
C GLY A 13 5.21 18.93 8.38
N ASN A 14 5.01 18.49 7.14
CA ASN A 14 3.65 18.36 6.57
C ASN A 14 3.55 17.19 5.57
N PRO A 15 2.93 16.06 5.95
CA PRO A 15 2.80 14.90 5.06
C PRO A 15 1.90 15.17 3.84
N PHE A 16 1.04 16.19 3.88
CA PHE A 16 0.20 16.56 2.74
C PHE A 16 0.97 17.21 1.58
N LEU A 17 2.28 17.47 1.75
CA LEU A 17 3.16 17.85 0.65
C LEU A 17 3.55 16.65 -0.23
N LEU A 18 3.28 15.42 0.22
CA LEU A 18 3.45 14.23 -0.61
C LEU A 18 2.37 14.17 -1.68
N PRO A 19 2.71 13.77 -2.92
CA PRO A 19 1.73 13.55 -3.99
C PRO A 19 0.61 12.63 -3.52
N ASP A 20 -0.63 12.96 -3.90
CA ASP A 20 -1.83 12.15 -3.68
C ASP A 20 -2.18 11.81 -2.22
N MET A 21 -1.48 12.40 -1.23
CA MET A 21 -1.75 12.13 0.19
C MET A 21 -3.20 12.42 0.58
N GLN A 22 -3.78 13.52 0.08
CA GLN A 22 -5.18 13.84 0.33
C GLN A 22 -6.14 12.77 -0.24
N LEU A 23 -5.85 12.25 -1.43
CA LEU A 23 -6.66 11.21 -2.08
C LEU A 23 -6.56 9.88 -1.33
N ALA A 24 -5.34 9.50 -0.91
CA ALA A 24 -5.09 8.30 -0.12
C ALA A 24 -5.83 8.36 1.24
N VAL A 25 -5.69 9.46 1.98
CA VAL A 25 -6.38 9.65 3.27
C VAL A 25 -7.90 9.59 3.09
N ALA A 26 -8.46 10.25 2.08
CA ALA A 26 -9.90 10.21 1.81
C ALA A 26 -10.40 8.79 1.51
N ARG A 27 -9.64 8.00 0.74
CA ARG A 27 -9.99 6.61 0.41
C ARG A 27 -9.91 5.69 1.63
N ILE A 28 -8.89 5.85 2.47
CA ILE A 28 -8.74 5.10 3.73
C ILE A 28 -9.87 5.46 4.68
N TYR A 29 -10.20 6.74 4.82
CA TYR A 29 -11.31 7.19 5.66
C TYR A 29 -12.65 6.58 5.22
N ARG A 30 -12.91 6.53 3.90
CA ARG A 30 -14.07 5.81 3.35
C ARG A 30 -14.07 4.32 3.74
N ALA A 31 -12.94 3.64 3.63
CA ALA A 31 -12.83 2.22 4.00
C ALA A 31 -13.17 1.99 5.47
N LEU A 32 -12.66 2.84 6.36
CA LEU A 32 -12.94 2.78 7.79
C LEU A 32 -14.44 2.98 8.07
N LEU A 33 -15.06 4.03 7.51
CA LEU A 33 -16.49 4.30 7.71
C LEU A 33 -17.40 3.21 7.15
N SER A 34 -17.04 2.61 6.02
CA SER A 34 -17.80 1.53 5.39
C SER A 34 -17.52 0.14 5.98
N GLY A 35 -16.61 0.03 6.94
CA GLY A 35 -16.24 -1.25 7.56
C GLY A 35 -15.63 -2.25 6.58
N GLU A 36 -14.97 -1.75 5.54
CA GLU A 36 -14.23 -2.51 4.52
C GLU A 36 -13.08 -3.29 5.17
N ASN A 37 -12.72 -4.46 4.61
CA ASN A 37 -11.53 -5.18 5.02
C ASN A 37 -10.32 -4.66 4.23
N ILE A 38 -9.28 -4.28 4.97
CA ILE A 38 -8.06 -3.65 4.43
C ILE A 38 -6.89 -4.62 4.61
N ALA A 39 -6.06 -4.77 3.57
CA ALA A 39 -4.78 -5.46 3.70
C ALA A 39 -3.63 -4.46 3.57
N ILE A 40 -2.66 -4.53 4.49
CA ILE A 40 -1.40 -3.82 4.36
C ILE A 40 -0.39 -4.77 3.73
N TYR A 41 0.02 -4.48 2.49
CA TYR A 41 0.96 -5.29 1.73
C TYR A 41 2.35 -4.69 1.85
N GLY A 42 3.21 -5.27 2.69
CA GLY A 42 4.57 -4.79 2.91
C GLY A 42 5.64 -5.55 2.16
N ASP A 43 6.86 -5.03 2.20
CA ASP A 43 8.06 -5.81 1.87
C ASP A 43 8.58 -6.62 3.08
N PHE A 44 9.42 -7.61 2.81
CA PHE A 44 9.97 -8.55 3.79
C PHE A 44 11.21 -8.03 4.54
N ASP A 45 11.66 -6.82 4.26
CA ASP A 45 12.82 -6.22 4.93
C ASP A 45 12.42 -5.37 6.14
N ALA A 46 13.38 -4.68 6.75
CA ALA A 46 13.13 -3.92 7.97
C ALA A 46 12.20 -2.72 7.75
N ASP A 47 12.26 -2.04 6.60
CA ASP A 47 11.42 -0.87 6.32
C ASP A 47 9.99 -1.34 6.04
N GLY A 48 9.81 -2.29 5.12
CA GLY A 48 8.52 -2.89 4.80
C GLY A 48 7.80 -3.51 6.01
N ILE A 49 8.52 -4.26 6.87
CA ILE A 49 7.94 -4.84 8.09
C ILE A 49 7.53 -3.74 9.08
N THR A 50 8.37 -2.73 9.27
CA THR A 50 8.09 -1.63 10.22
C THR A 50 6.90 -0.80 9.77
N ALA A 51 6.86 -0.41 8.50
CA ALA A 51 5.76 0.33 7.91
C ALA A 51 4.45 -0.47 7.96
N THR A 52 4.53 -1.80 7.73
CA THR A 52 3.37 -2.69 7.84
C THR A 52 2.83 -2.69 9.28
N ALA A 53 3.70 -2.90 10.26
CA ALA A 53 3.32 -2.91 11.66
C ALA A 53 2.70 -1.57 12.09
N LEU A 54 3.27 -0.45 11.65
CA LEU A 54 2.78 0.90 11.92
C LEU A 54 1.34 1.08 11.40
N LEU A 55 1.10 0.79 10.11
CA LEU A 55 -0.23 1.00 9.52
C LEU A 55 -1.28 0.03 10.06
N VAL A 56 -0.91 -1.24 10.28
CA VAL A 56 -1.83 -2.22 10.90
C VAL A 56 -2.25 -1.72 12.28
N GLN A 57 -1.32 -1.33 13.14
CA GLN A 57 -1.63 -0.84 14.49
C GLN A 57 -2.44 0.46 14.46
N GLY A 58 -2.02 1.44 13.65
CA GLY A 58 -2.69 2.73 13.56
C GLY A 58 -4.14 2.60 13.07
N LEU A 59 -4.35 1.90 11.96
CA LEU A 59 -5.70 1.74 11.38
C LEU A 59 -6.60 0.83 12.22
N THR A 60 -6.05 -0.21 12.86
CA THR A 60 -6.81 -1.03 13.82
C THR A 60 -7.25 -0.20 15.03
N SER A 61 -6.38 0.66 15.55
CA SER A 61 -6.72 1.57 16.67
C SER A 61 -7.82 2.58 16.31
N LEU A 62 -7.99 2.88 15.02
CA LEU A 62 -9.07 3.69 14.48
C LEU A 62 -10.36 2.88 14.17
N GLY A 63 -10.41 1.59 14.55
CA GLY A 63 -11.57 0.71 14.34
C GLY A 63 -11.60 -0.01 12.99
N GLY A 64 -10.52 0.04 12.21
CA GLY A 64 -10.42 -0.65 10.92
C GLY A 64 -10.27 -2.17 11.05
N LYS A 65 -10.80 -2.90 10.05
CA LYS A 65 -10.56 -4.35 9.90
C LYS A 65 -9.34 -4.56 9.02
N VAL A 66 -8.16 -4.69 9.64
CA VAL A 66 -6.89 -4.65 8.92
C VAL A 66 -6.10 -5.93 9.14
N ILE A 67 -5.54 -6.50 8.07
CA ILE A 67 -4.61 -7.63 8.12
C ILE A 67 -3.27 -7.25 7.47
N PRO A 68 -2.13 -7.72 8.01
CA PRO A 68 -0.85 -7.66 7.30
C PRO A 68 -0.78 -8.73 6.21
N TYR A 69 -0.03 -8.43 5.15
CA TYR A 69 0.47 -9.40 4.20
C TYR A 69 1.93 -9.06 3.89
N ILE A 70 2.83 -10.02 4.13
CA ILE A 70 4.25 -9.93 3.81
C ILE A 70 4.58 -11.09 2.87
N PRO A 71 5.09 -10.83 1.63
CA PRO A 71 5.42 -11.88 0.70
C PRO A 71 6.61 -12.69 1.19
N HIS A 72 6.61 -13.99 0.93
CA HIS A 72 7.74 -14.83 1.28
C HIS A 72 8.90 -14.63 0.29
N ARG A 73 10.04 -14.09 0.78
CA ARG A 73 11.19 -13.69 -0.02
C ARG A 73 11.69 -14.73 -1.02
N LEU A 74 11.75 -16.01 -0.63
CA LEU A 74 12.34 -17.07 -1.48
C LEU A 74 11.36 -17.65 -2.49
N THR A 75 10.07 -17.64 -2.18
CA THR A 75 9.06 -18.35 -3.00
C THR A 75 8.22 -17.39 -3.84
N GLU A 76 7.99 -16.18 -3.35
CA GLU A 76 7.21 -15.15 -4.03
C GLU A 76 8.11 -14.04 -4.57
N GLY A 77 9.21 -13.75 -3.87
CA GLY A 77 10.15 -12.69 -4.24
C GLY A 77 9.61 -11.29 -3.92
N TYR A 78 10.28 -10.27 -4.45
CA TYR A 78 9.93 -8.87 -4.24
C TYR A 78 8.74 -8.41 -5.09
N GLY A 79 8.01 -7.42 -4.57
CA GLY A 79 6.94 -6.69 -5.23
C GLY A 79 5.59 -7.43 -5.30
N LEU A 80 4.57 -6.75 -5.80
CA LEU A 80 3.22 -7.29 -5.85
C LEU A 80 3.11 -8.49 -6.78
N LYS A 81 2.40 -9.54 -6.30
CA LYS A 81 2.04 -10.71 -7.09
C LYS A 81 0.54 -10.71 -7.38
N ILE A 82 0.16 -10.97 -8.63
CA ILE A 82 -1.26 -11.07 -9.02
C ILE A 82 -1.96 -12.15 -8.20
N THR A 83 -1.31 -13.30 -8.00
CA THR A 83 -1.84 -14.40 -7.20
C THR A 83 -2.12 -14.00 -5.75
N ALA A 84 -1.24 -13.19 -5.15
CA ALA A 84 -1.45 -12.64 -3.81
C ALA A 84 -2.67 -11.71 -3.76
N LEU A 85 -2.79 -10.79 -4.73
CA LEU A 85 -3.94 -9.89 -4.82
C LEU A 85 -5.26 -10.64 -5.05
N GLU A 86 -5.26 -11.68 -5.90
CA GLU A 86 -6.42 -12.55 -6.11
C GLU A 86 -6.79 -13.32 -4.83
N ASN A 87 -5.80 -13.78 -4.06
CA ASN A 87 -6.02 -14.43 -2.77
C ASN A 87 -6.60 -13.48 -1.72
N LEU A 88 -6.09 -12.25 -1.63
CA LEU A 88 -6.61 -11.22 -0.73
C LEU A 88 -8.04 -10.83 -1.12
N HIS A 89 -8.31 -10.64 -2.40
CA HIS A 89 -9.66 -10.35 -2.88
C HIS A 89 -10.65 -11.47 -2.55
N ARG A 90 -10.27 -12.74 -2.72
CA ARG A 90 -11.10 -13.90 -2.32
C ARG A 90 -11.37 -13.98 -0.81
N GLN A 91 -10.51 -13.39 0.02
CA GLN A 91 -10.72 -13.27 1.47
C GLN A 91 -11.65 -12.11 1.83
N GLY A 92 -12.20 -11.39 0.84
CA GLY A 92 -13.09 -10.26 1.05
C GLY A 92 -12.35 -8.96 1.35
N ILE A 93 -11.05 -8.86 1.03
CA ILE A 93 -10.33 -7.58 1.02
C ILE A 93 -10.84 -6.74 -0.16
N SER A 94 -11.18 -5.49 0.13
CA SER A 94 -11.62 -4.51 -0.88
C SER A 94 -10.62 -3.36 -1.08
N LEU A 95 -9.70 -3.17 -0.15
CA LEU A 95 -8.60 -2.20 -0.23
C LEU A 95 -7.27 -2.84 0.15
N VAL A 96 -6.28 -2.75 -0.73
CA VAL A 96 -4.87 -3.01 -0.42
C VAL A 96 -4.12 -1.69 -0.31
N ILE A 97 -3.35 -1.53 0.75
CA ILE A 97 -2.41 -0.41 0.91
C ILE A 97 -1.01 -1.02 0.90
N THR A 98 -0.21 -0.69 -0.11
CA THR A 98 1.17 -1.18 -0.16
C THR A 98 2.07 -0.27 0.65
N VAL A 99 3.08 -0.84 1.29
CA VAL A 99 4.18 -0.11 1.93
C VAL A 99 5.49 -0.69 1.43
N ASP A 100 6.44 0.19 1.13
CA ASP A 100 7.79 -0.18 0.67
C ASP A 100 7.82 -1.03 -0.63
N CYS A 101 6.73 -1.01 -1.39
CA CYS A 101 6.64 -1.72 -2.65
C CYS A 101 5.49 -1.20 -3.53
N GLY A 102 5.59 -1.50 -4.82
CA GLY A 102 4.50 -1.38 -5.78
C GLY A 102 4.61 -0.26 -6.80
N ILE A 103 5.59 0.65 -6.71
CA ILE A 103 5.74 1.75 -7.69
C ILE A 103 5.97 1.28 -9.13
N THR A 104 6.40 0.03 -9.32
CA THR A 104 6.62 -0.59 -10.64
C THR A 104 5.49 -1.54 -11.07
N ALA A 105 4.44 -1.70 -10.26
CA ALA A 105 3.45 -2.77 -10.37
C ALA A 105 2.27 -2.48 -11.33
N LEU A 106 2.54 -1.88 -12.50
CA LEU A 106 1.53 -1.45 -13.48
C LEU A 106 0.51 -2.54 -13.85
N THR A 107 1.00 -3.74 -14.18
CA THR A 107 0.15 -4.86 -14.61
C THR A 107 -0.72 -5.37 -13.47
N GLN A 108 -0.16 -5.43 -12.27
CA GLN A 108 -0.83 -5.88 -11.04
C GLN A 108 -1.95 -4.92 -10.66
N VAL A 109 -1.69 -3.61 -10.65
CA VAL A 109 -2.72 -2.59 -10.35
C VAL A 109 -3.82 -2.61 -11.40
N LYS A 110 -3.48 -2.67 -12.69
CA LYS A 110 -4.47 -2.80 -13.78
C LYS A 110 -5.35 -4.03 -13.60
N LYS A 111 -4.80 -5.17 -13.15
CA LYS A 111 -5.55 -6.41 -12.88
C LYS A 111 -6.40 -6.29 -11.61
N ALA A 112 -5.88 -5.70 -10.53
CA ALA A 112 -6.61 -5.44 -9.29
C ALA A 112 -7.86 -4.58 -9.52
N LYS A 113 -7.71 -3.48 -10.25
CA LYS A 113 -8.82 -2.61 -10.62
C LYS A 113 -9.92 -3.34 -11.40
N ARG A 114 -9.55 -4.24 -12.33
CA ARG A 114 -10.51 -5.06 -13.09
C ARG A 114 -11.30 -6.05 -12.21
N MET A 115 -10.74 -6.48 -11.08
CA MET A 115 -11.45 -7.34 -10.13
C MET A 115 -12.14 -6.56 -9.00
N GLY A 116 -12.18 -5.23 -9.05
CA GLY A 116 -12.81 -4.41 -8.01
C GLY A 116 -12.01 -4.34 -6.71
N LEU A 117 -10.71 -4.61 -6.76
CA LEU A 117 -9.78 -4.42 -5.65
C LEU A 117 -9.09 -3.06 -5.79
N ASP A 118 -9.36 -2.14 -4.87
CA ASP A 118 -8.68 -0.85 -4.83
C ASP A 118 -7.26 -1.01 -4.27
N ILE A 119 -6.31 -0.26 -4.82
CA ILE A 119 -4.92 -0.25 -4.36
C ILE A 119 -4.49 1.19 -4.10
N ILE A 120 -3.91 1.44 -2.93
CA ILE A 120 -3.10 2.63 -2.63
C ILE A 120 -1.65 2.19 -2.59
N ILE A 121 -0.78 2.85 -3.36
CA ILE A 121 0.66 2.57 -3.34
C ILE A 121 1.37 3.60 -2.48
N THR A 122 2.15 3.13 -1.50
CA THR A 122 3.16 3.94 -0.81
C THR A 122 4.52 3.28 -0.97
N ASP A 123 5.45 3.99 -1.59
CA ASP A 123 6.73 3.43 -2.02
C ASP A 123 7.73 4.57 -2.31
N HIS A 124 9.00 4.34 -2.01
CA HIS A 124 10.11 5.26 -2.22
C HIS A 124 11.13 4.79 -3.27
N HIS A 125 10.92 3.61 -3.86
CA HIS A 125 11.80 3.06 -4.87
C HIS A 125 11.76 3.88 -6.17
N THR A 126 12.79 3.70 -7.01
CA THR A 126 12.87 4.37 -8.31
C THR A 126 11.66 4.01 -9.19
N PRO A 127 10.87 4.99 -9.65
CA PRO A 127 9.72 4.74 -10.50
C PRO A 127 10.13 4.40 -11.94
N LEU A 128 9.21 3.77 -12.67
CA LEU A 128 9.27 3.67 -14.13
C LEU A 128 8.77 4.98 -14.78
N PRO A 129 8.96 5.18 -16.10
CA PRO A 129 8.42 6.36 -16.79
C PRO A 129 6.89 6.50 -16.70
N GLU A 130 6.17 5.39 -16.57
CA GLU A 130 4.75 5.33 -16.26
C GLU A 130 4.58 4.76 -14.85
N ILE A 131 3.80 5.42 -14.00
CA ILE A 131 3.47 4.96 -12.65
C ILE A 131 2.06 4.34 -12.62
N PRO A 132 1.80 3.35 -11.74
CA PRO A 132 0.51 2.64 -11.67
C PRO A 132 -0.71 3.48 -11.31
#